data_AF-A0AAJ6P8E8-F1
#
_entry.id   AF-A0AAJ6P8E8-F1
#
_cell.length_a   1.000
_cell.length_b   1.000
_cell.length_c   1.000
_cell.angle_alpha   90.00
_cell.angle_beta   90.00
_cell.angle_gamma   90.00
#
_symmetry.space_group_name_H-M   'P 1'
#
loop_
_entity.id
_entity.type
_entity.pdbx_description
1 polymer ?
#
loop_
_entity_poly.entity_id
_entity_poly.type
_entity_poly.pdbx_seq_one_letter_code
_entity_poly.pdbx_strand_id
1 'polypeptide(L)'
;MGVLTSYLQQEFIRRSYPGWVGRHESAILPKELTNFLGYDPRVDVLLERQDGSRRLWIEFEISRADPVANHAKFATAHLFKPQQETDSFISMVSPHVARGRRNLAANTILLMRHIGMSAFQTVLFPQIAREEIQRLNHLNLKSLTNLGLAVEPEIERAMSISATILTALSRRIHFVSDMMDVMLNLRQWNNDLETLQGKKLWGKRTITYFVFDPYSKSFAPSKFCAYIAIPSVFNPNVTNLGYINRVEMTVELYVTLDGTDSRFDGRNAHNHLTQSLAMTHYKYNESPEIAVIFNEWINHHSNSINVHPNGAVFLLPPSWFK
;
A
#
# COMPACT_ATOMS: atom_id res chain seq x y z
N MET A 1 20.95 -9.52 -11.62
CA MET A 1 19.68 -9.73 -10.92
C MET A 1 19.97 -10.54 -9.66
N GLY A 2 19.37 -10.21 -8.52
CA GLY A 2 19.64 -10.92 -7.25
C GLY A 2 19.02 -12.32 -7.25
N VAL A 3 19.62 -13.28 -6.54
CA VAL A 3 19.12 -14.66 -6.49
C VAL A 3 17.73 -14.73 -5.87
N LEU A 4 17.42 -13.84 -4.93
CA LEU A 4 16.09 -13.77 -4.30
C LEU A 4 15.01 -13.34 -5.30
N THR A 5 15.30 -12.42 -6.22
CA THR A 5 14.37 -12.05 -7.29
C THR A 5 13.99 -13.27 -8.14
N SER A 6 14.99 -14.03 -8.62
CA SER A 6 14.74 -15.23 -9.44
C SER A 6 13.98 -16.32 -8.67
N TYR A 7 14.28 -16.49 -7.37
CA TYR A 7 13.51 -17.39 -6.50
C TYR A 7 12.04 -16.96 -6.40
N LEU A 8 11.77 -15.67 -6.16
CA LEU A 8 10.41 -15.15 -6.05
C LEU A 8 9.64 -15.25 -7.37
N GLN A 9 10.29 -14.98 -8.50
CA GLN A 9 9.68 -15.18 -9.82
C GLN A 9 9.18 -16.61 -10.00
N GLN A 10 10.01 -17.61 -9.63
CA GLN A 10 9.62 -19.02 -9.69
C GLN A 10 8.48 -19.35 -8.73
N GLU A 11 8.56 -18.89 -7.48
CA GLU A 11 7.57 -19.20 -6.46
C GLU A 11 6.22 -18.52 -6.71
N PHE A 12 6.19 -17.28 -7.22
CA PHE A 12 4.94 -16.60 -7.59
C PHE A 12 4.20 -17.36 -8.69
N ILE A 13 4.93 -17.90 -9.68
CA ILE A 13 4.34 -18.70 -10.75
C ILE A 13 3.89 -20.05 -10.20
N ARG A 14 4.75 -20.74 -9.44
CA ARG A 14 4.47 -22.08 -8.89
C ARG A 14 3.28 -22.06 -7.93
N ARG A 15 3.11 -20.98 -7.17
CA ARG A 15 2.04 -20.81 -6.17
C ARG A 15 0.92 -19.87 -6.62
N SER A 16 0.80 -19.62 -7.93
CA SER A 16 -0.30 -18.81 -8.47
C SER A 16 -1.67 -19.40 -8.09
N TYR A 17 -2.62 -18.53 -7.77
CA TYR A 17 -3.97 -18.95 -7.39
C TYR A 17 -4.69 -19.70 -8.51
N PRO A 18 -5.63 -20.60 -8.19
CA PRO A 18 -6.52 -21.20 -9.18
C PRO A 18 -7.17 -20.13 -10.06
N GLY A 19 -7.16 -20.35 -11.38
CA GLY A 19 -7.67 -19.38 -12.36
C GLY A 19 -6.70 -18.26 -12.73
N TRP A 20 -5.46 -18.28 -12.22
CA TRP A 20 -4.38 -17.38 -12.63
C TRP A 20 -3.27 -18.11 -13.36
N VAL A 21 -2.66 -17.43 -14.33
CA VAL A 21 -1.50 -17.87 -15.09
C VAL A 21 -0.35 -16.92 -14.79
N GLY A 22 0.76 -17.46 -14.31
CA GLY A 22 1.97 -16.71 -14.02
C GLY A 22 3.02 -16.84 -15.13
N ARG A 23 3.68 -15.74 -15.45
CA ARG A 23 4.88 -15.69 -16.32
C ARG A 23 5.93 -14.80 -15.66
N HIS A 24 7.21 -15.05 -15.91
CA HIS A 24 8.29 -14.17 -15.44
C HIS A 24 8.89 -13.39 -16.61
N GLU A 25 9.59 -12.28 -16.33
CA GLU A 25 10.35 -11.49 -17.32
C GLU A 25 9.53 -11.12 -18.56
N SER A 26 8.26 -10.78 -18.37
CA SER A 26 7.32 -10.62 -19.47
C SER A 26 7.37 -9.22 -20.05
N ALA A 27 7.59 -9.12 -21.36
CA ALA A 27 7.50 -7.86 -22.08
C ALA A 27 6.05 -7.37 -22.09
N ILE A 28 5.85 -6.08 -21.78
CA ILE A 28 4.52 -5.44 -21.80
C ILE A 28 4.29 -4.59 -23.05
N LEU A 29 5.36 -4.27 -23.78
CA LEU A 29 5.31 -3.48 -25.02
C LEU A 29 5.62 -4.33 -26.26
N PRO A 30 5.08 -3.96 -27.44
CA PRO A 30 5.50 -4.55 -28.71
C PRO A 30 6.97 -4.23 -29.00
N LYS A 31 7.69 -5.17 -29.63
CA LYS A 31 9.12 -5.05 -29.95
C LYS A 31 9.48 -3.80 -30.77
N GLU A 32 8.59 -3.38 -31.66
CA GLU A 32 8.77 -2.17 -32.47
C GLU A 32 8.86 -0.92 -31.59
N LEU A 33 7.98 -0.82 -30.59
CA LEU A 33 7.96 0.32 -29.67
C LEU A 33 9.16 0.29 -28.72
N THR A 34 9.58 -0.89 -28.23
CA THR A 34 10.80 -0.99 -27.40
C THR A 34 12.05 -0.58 -28.18
N ASN A 35 12.13 -0.94 -29.46
CA ASN A 35 13.23 -0.53 -30.34
C ASN A 35 13.23 0.99 -30.55
N PHE A 36 12.06 1.60 -30.75
CA PHE A 36 11.93 3.05 -30.90
C PHE A 36 12.30 3.82 -29.63
N LEU A 37 11.82 3.37 -28.46
CA LEU A 37 12.06 4.01 -27.17
C LEU A 37 13.48 3.81 -26.65
N GLY A 38 14.19 2.78 -27.13
CA GLY A 38 15.55 2.45 -26.68
C GLY A 38 15.62 1.70 -25.35
N TYR A 39 14.48 1.24 -24.81
CA TYR A 39 14.41 0.41 -23.60
C TYR A 39 13.22 -0.57 -23.65
N ASP A 40 13.33 -1.66 -22.90
CA ASP A 40 12.36 -2.76 -22.86
C ASP A 40 11.79 -2.92 -21.44
N PRO A 41 10.60 -2.38 -21.14
CA PRO A 41 9.92 -2.66 -19.88
C PRO A 41 9.47 -4.12 -19.84
N ARG A 42 10.17 -4.89 -19.02
CA ARG A 42 9.78 -6.24 -18.61
C ARG A 42 9.38 -6.26 -17.16
N VAL A 43 8.30 -6.96 -16.87
CA VAL A 43 7.83 -7.19 -15.51
C VAL A 43 8.53 -8.41 -14.93
N ASP A 44 8.97 -8.36 -13.68
CA ASP A 44 9.56 -9.52 -12.99
C ASP A 44 8.56 -10.69 -12.98
N VAL A 45 7.31 -10.41 -12.60
CA VAL A 45 6.20 -11.37 -12.64
C VAL A 45 4.97 -10.74 -13.27
N LEU A 46 4.36 -11.50 -14.16
CA LEU A 46 3.05 -11.22 -14.73
C LEU A 46 2.06 -12.27 -14.26
N LEU A 47 1.03 -11.85 -13.52
CA LEU A 47 -0.10 -12.71 -13.17
C LEU A 47 -1.31 -12.32 -13.98
N GLU A 48 -1.87 -13.25 -14.74
CA GLU A 48 -3.03 -13.02 -15.62
C GLU A 48 -4.18 -13.93 -15.19
N ARG A 49 -5.35 -13.35 -14.93
CA ARG A 49 -6.54 -14.17 -14.70
C ARG A 49 -7.00 -14.78 -16.02
N GLN A 50 -7.35 -16.05 -16.02
CA GLN A 50 -7.72 -16.81 -17.22
C GLN A 50 -8.95 -16.23 -17.95
N ASP A 51 -9.84 -15.56 -17.22
CA ASP A 51 -11.02 -14.87 -17.76
C ASP A 51 -10.69 -13.48 -18.36
N GLY A 52 -9.42 -13.05 -18.32
CA GLY A 52 -8.98 -11.74 -18.82
C GLY A 52 -9.41 -10.55 -17.96
N SER A 53 -10.09 -10.77 -16.83
CA SER A 53 -10.65 -9.67 -16.03
C SER A 53 -9.61 -8.87 -15.26
N ARG A 54 -8.42 -9.45 -15.00
CA ARG A 54 -7.34 -8.82 -14.24
C ARG A 54 -5.97 -9.30 -14.68
N ARG A 55 -5.02 -8.38 -14.66
CA ARG A 55 -3.60 -8.66 -14.91
C ARG A 55 -2.74 -7.82 -13.96
N LEU A 56 -1.77 -8.45 -13.31
CA LEU A 56 -0.87 -7.81 -12.34
C LEU A 56 0.55 -7.80 -12.89
N TRP A 57 1.15 -6.61 -12.94
CA TRP A 57 2.54 -6.36 -13.34
C TRP A 57 3.34 -6.14 -12.06
N ILE A 58 4.10 -7.15 -11.64
CA ILE A 58 4.78 -7.15 -10.34
C ILE A 58 6.28 -6.94 -10.55
N GLU A 59 6.83 -5.94 -9.87
CA GLU A 59 8.26 -5.67 -9.77
C GLU A 59 8.76 -5.96 -8.35
N PHE A 60 9.90 -6.63 -8.22
CA PHE A 60 10.57 -6.87 -6.94
C PHE A 60 11.75 -5.92 -6.75
N GLU A 61 11.56 -4.89 -5.94
CA GLU A 61 12.63 -3.94 -5.61
C GLU A 61 13.40 -4.43 -4.36
N ILE A 62 14.25 -5.43 -4.56
CA ILE A 62 15.07 -6.05 -3.49
C ILE A 62 16.46 -5.41 -3.43
N SER A 63 16.81 -4.79 -2.31
CA SER A 63 18.18 -4.26 -2.06
C SER A 63 18.63 -3.25 -3.12
N ARG A 64 17.68 -2.56 -3.76
CA ARG A 64 17.94 -1.66 -4.88
C ARG A 64 18.51 -0.33 -4.43
N ALA A 65 19.50 0.15 -5.19
CA ALA A 65 20.05 1.49 -4.99
C ALA A 65 19.11 2.59 -5.51
N ASP A 66 18.37 2.30 -6.58
CA ASP A 66 17.38 3.20 -7.16
C ASP A 66 16.12 2.41 -7.57
N PRO A 67 15.13 2.31 -6.66
CA PRO A 67 13.87 1.63 -6.97
C PRO A 67 13.00 2.39 -7.98
N VAL A 68 13.29 3.68 -8.24
CA VAL A 68 12.44 4.54 -9.10
C VAL A 68 12.69 4.27 -10.58
N ALA A 69 13.88 3.77 -10.95
CA ALA A 69 14.21 3.52 -12.35
C ALA A 69 13.17 2.64 -13.08
N ASN A 70 12.66 1.59 -12.42
CA ASN A 70 11.60 0.76 -12.99
C ASN A 70 10.27 1.52 -13.06
N HIS A 71 9.88 2.23 -12.00
CA HIS A 71 8.67 3.05 -12.00
C HIS A 71 8.67 4.04 -13.18
N ALA A 72 9.78 4.75 -13.39
CA ALA A 72 9.95 5.67 -14.51
C ALA A 72 9.82 4.95 -15.86
N LYS A 73 10.48 3.80 -16.03
CA LYS A 73 10.42 2.96 -17.24
C LYS A 73 8.98 2.56 -17.60
N PHE A 74 8.17 2.17 -16.61
CA PHE A 74 6.76 1.81 -16.83
C PHE A 74 5.87 3.03 -17.02
N ALA A 75 6.10 4.12 -16.28
CA ALA A 75 5.36 5.37 -16.41
C ALA A 75 5.54 6.01 -17.78
N THR A 76 6.78 6.05 -18.29
CA THR A 76 7.04 6.60 -19.62
C THR A 76 6.50 5.69 -20.72
N ALA A 77 6.60 4.36 -20.56
CA ALA A 77 5.95 3.40 -21.46
C ALA A 77 4.43 3.63 -21.57
N HIS A 78 3.77 3.91 -20.44
CA HIS A 78 2.34 4.20 -20.37
C HIS A 78 1.93 5.41 -21.25
N LEU A 79 2.80 6.41 -21.39
CA LEU A 79 2.51 7.59 -22.23
C LEU A 79 2.40 7.25 -23.73
N PHE A 80 3.07 6.19 -24.19
CA PHE A 80 3.04 5.76 -25.59
C PHE A 80 2.07 4.60 -25.81
N LYS A 81 1.95 3.70 -24.84
CA LYS A 81 1.00 2.59 -24.83
C LYS A 81 0.36 2.50 -23.45
N PRO A 82 -0.82 3.12 -23.27
CA PRO A 82 -1.52 3.10 -22.00
C PRO A 82 -1.76 1.68 -21.50
N GLN A 83 -1.67 1.56 -20.17
CA GLN A 83 -2.01 0.37 -19.41
C GLN A 83 -3.51 0.09 -19.58
N GLN A 84 -3.91 -1.16 -19.77
CA GLN A 84 -5.34 -1.50 -19.89
C GLN A 84 -6.04 -1.30 -18.54
N GLU A 85 -7.36 -1.07 -18.54
CA GLU A 85 -8.12 -0.91 -17.29
C GLU A 85 -8.07 -2.15 -16.38
N THR A 86 -7.85 -3.32 -16.96
CA THR A 86 -7.70 -4.61 -16.26
C THR A 86 -6.30 -4.81 -15.68
N ASP A 87 -5.32 -4.01 -16.07
CA ASP A 87 -3.94 -4.12 -15.63
C ASP A 87 -3.71 -3.31 -14.34
N SER A 88 -2.87 -3.82 -13.44
CA SER A 88 -2.35 -3.08 -12.29
C SER A 88 -0.84 -3.26 -12.16
N PHE A 89 -0.12 -2.15 -12.00
CA PHE A 89 1.31 -2.12 -11.67
C PHE A 89 1.51 -2.20 -10.15
N ILE A 90 2.39 -3.09 -9.70
CA ILE A 90 2.68 -3.32 -8.29
C ILE A 90 4.20 -3.39 -8.10
N SER A 91 4.75 -2.44 -7.35
CA SER A 91 6.13 -2.50 -6.88
C SER A 91 6.18 -3.06 -5.46
N MET A 92 6.81 -4.22 -5.30
CA MET A 92 7.03 -4.86 -4.00
C MET A 92 8.44 -4.56 -3.51
N VAL A 93 8.56 -3.63 -2.57
CA VAL A 93 9.85 -3.08 -2.13
C VAL A 93 10.27 -3.67 -0.80
N SER A 94 11.48 -4.23 -0.73
CA SER A 94 11.92 -4.91 0.49
C SER A 94 12.36 -3.94 1.61
N PRO A 95 12.24 -4.33 2.90
CA PRO A 95 12.74 -3.56 4.05
C PRO A 95 14.22 -3.15 3.96
N HIS A 96 15.04 -3.88 3.22
CA HIS A 96 16.46 -3.55 3.07
C HIS A 96 16.68 -2.24 2.29
N VAL A 97 15.77 -1.87 1.36
CA VAL A 97 15.84 -0.59 0.64
C VAL A 97 15.69 0.56 1.63
N ALA A 98 16.61 1.54 1.54
CA ALA A 98 16.65 2.67 2.45
C ALA A 98 15.32 3.44 2.46
N ARG A 99 14.88 3.89 3.66
CA ARG A 99 13.59 4.56 3.88
C ARG A 99 13.32 5.69 2.89
N GLY A 100 14.28 6.61 2.71
CA GLY A 100 14.13 7.74 1.78
C GLY A 100 13.87 7.30 0.33
N ARG A 101 14.52 6.22 -0.13
CA ARG A 101 14.33 5.66 -1.48
C ARG A 101 12.99 4.96 -1.62
N ARG A 102 12.53 4.26 -0.58
CA ARG A 102 11.18 3.65 -0.56
C ARG A 102 10.08 4.69 -0.60
N ASN A 103 10.23 5.78 0.16
CA ASN A 103 9.29 6.90 0.13
C ASN A 103 9.30 7.61 -1.23
N LEU A 104 10.46 7.76 -1.86
CA LEU A 104 10.55 8.32 -3.20
C LEU A 104 9.83 7.42 -4.23
N ALA A 105 10.01 6.10 -4.14
CA ALA A 105 9.27 5.15 -4.98
C ALA A 105 7.76 5.21 -4.72
N ALA A 106 7.31 5.28 -3.46
CA ALA A 106 5.89 5.46 -3.11
C ALA A 106 5.32 6.77 -3.70
N ASN A 107 6.06 7.87 -3.62
CA ASN A 107 5.64 9.13 -4.26
C ASN A 107 5.60 9.01 -5.78
N THR A 108 6.48 8.21 -6.39
CA THR A 108 6.46 7.94 -7.83
C THR A 108 5.20 7.17 -8.22
N ILE A 109 4.67 6.28 -7.37
CA ILE A 109 3.35 5.66 -7.58
C ILE A 109 2.24 6.72 -7.65
N LEU A 110 2.30 7.78 -6.85
CA LEU A 110 1.33 8.89 -6.96
C LEU A 110 1.43 9.58 -8.32
N LEU A 111 2.64 9.76 -8.85
CA LEU A 111 2.84 10.29 -10.22
C LEU A 111 2.30 9.34 -11.28
N MET A 112 2.54 8.03 -11.14
CA MET A 112 1.99 7.01 -12.05
C MET A 112 0.45 7.02 -12.04
N ARG A 113 -0.16 7.11 -10.86
CA ARG A 113 -1.62 7.28 -10.72
C ARG A 113 -2.10 8.58 -11.35
N HIS A 114 -1.33 9.66 -11.20
CA HIS A 114 -1.66 10.95 -11.77
C HIS A 114 -1.70 10.91 -13.30
N ILE A 115 -0.84 10.13 -13.96
CA ILE A 115 -0.89 9.94 -15.42
C ILE A 115 -1.88 8.85 -15.87
N GLY A 116 -2.71 8.32 -14.96
CA GLY A 116 -3.79 7.38 -15.28
C GLY A 116 -3.47 5.90 -15.08
N MET A 117 -2.31 5.55 -14.52
CA MET A 117 -1.98 4.15 -14.22
C MET A 117 -2.70 3.63 -12.98
N SER A 118 -3.11 2.36 -13.01
CA SER A 118 -3.48 1.61 -11.82
C SER A 118 -2.22 1.10 -11.14
N ALA A 119 -1.59 1.95 -10.31
CA ALA A 119 -0.27 1.67 -9.72
C ALA A 119 -0.31 1.57 -8.19
N PHE A 120 0.49 0.67 -7.62
CA PHE A 120 0.59 0.41 -6.19
C PHE A 120 2.05 0.14 -5.79
N GLN A 121 2.44 0.53 -4.58
CA GLN A 121 3.65 0.05 -3.94
C GLN A 121 3.27 -0.67 -2.66
N THR A 122 3.88 -1.82 -2.39
CA THR A 122 3.78 -2.51 -1.11
C THR A 122 5.12 -3.01 -0.62
N VAL A 123 5.16 -3.52 0.59
CA VAL A 123 6.39 -4.03 1.20
C VAL A 123 6.48 -5.54 0.98
N LEU A 124 7.62 -5.96 0.42
CA LEU A 124 7.95 -7.36 0.23
C LEU A 124 8.46 -7.94 1.55
N PHE A 125 7.84 -9.01 2.05
CA PHE A 125 8.17 -9.66 3.31
C PHE A 125 8.20 -8.68 4.50
N PRO A 126 7.07 -8.04 4.83
CA PRO A 126 7.04 -6.98 5.84
C PRO A 126 7.37 -7.47 7.26
N GLN A 127 7.34 -8.79 7.50
CA GLN A 127 7.72 -9.38 8.79
C GLN A 127 9.22 -9.69 8.89
N ILE A 128 9.97 -9.60 7.79
CA ILE A 128 11.40 -9.95 7.75
C ILE A 128 12.24 -8.67 7.93
N ALA A 129 13.22 -8.74 8.85
CA ALA A 129 14.14 -7.64 9.11
C ALA A 129 15.08 -7.34 7.94
N ARG A 130 15.69 -6.16 7.94
CA ARG A 130 16.51 -5.64 6.83
C ARG A 130 17.74 -6.50 6.59
N GLU A 131 18.39 -6.91 7.66
CA GLU A 131 19.60 -7.74 7.70
C GLU A 131 19.31 -9.14 7.14
N GLU A 132 18.13 -9.66 7.46
CA GLU A 132 17.70 -10.97 6.99
C GLU A 132 17.36 -10.95 5.49
N ILE A 133 16.69 -9.90 5.01
CA ILE A 133 16.51 -9.70 3.55
C ILE A 133 17.85 -9.62 2.84
N GLN A 134 18.82 -8.90 3.42
CA GLN A 134 20.17 -8.83 2.86
C GLN A 134 20.79 -10.23 2.81
N ARG A 135 20.74 -11.00 3.90
CA ARG A 135 21.25 -12.38 3.96
C ARG A 135 20.60 -13.26 2.90
N LEU A 136 19.27 -13.28 2.82
CA LEU A 136 18.50 -14.06 1.85
C LEU A 136 18.90 -13.74 0.41
N ASN A 137 19.14 -12.46 0.09
CA ASN A 137 19.54 -12.03 -1.25
C ASN A 137 20.95 -12.50 -1.66
N HIS A 138 21.80 -12.93 -0.71
CA HIS A 138 23.13 -13.49 -0.97
C HIS A 138 23.17 -15.03 -0.94
N LEU A 139 22.08 -15.69 -0.57
CA LEU A 139 22.00 -17.15 -0.65
C LEU A 139 21.92 -17.61 -2.11
N ASN A 140 22.38 -18.83 -2.38
CA ASN A 140 22.13 -19.48 -3.65
C ASN A 140 20.69 -20.02 -3.73
N LEU A 141 20.23 -20.32 -4.96
CA LEU A 141 18.85 -20.73 -5.21
C LEU A 141 18.46 -22.01 -4.45
N LYS A 142 19.36 -23.01 -4.40
CA LYS A 142 19.11 -24.27 -3.68
C LYS A 142 18.88 -24.02 -2.19
N SER A 143 19.67 -23.14 -1.57
CA SER A 143 19.49 -22.75 -0.18
C SER A 143 18.16 -22.05 0.06
N LEU A 144 17.73 -21.15 -0.84
CA LEU A 144 16.43 -20.48 -0.73
C LEU A 144 15.27 -21.46 -0.87
N THR A 145 15.34 -22.40 -1.82
CA THR A 145 14.34 -23.46 -1.98
C THR A 145 14.22 -24.32 -0.73
N ASN A 146 15.35 -24.70 -0.12
CA ASN A 146 15.37 -25.50 1.10
C ASN A 146 14.82 -24.74 2.33
N LEU A 147 15.00 -23.41 2.38
CA LEU A 147 14.43 -22.57 3.44
C LEU A 147 12.90 -22.50 3.36
N GLY A 148 12.33 -22.66 2.16
CA GLY A 148 10.87 -22.68 1.98
C GLY A 148 10.19 -21.41 2.46
N LEU A 149 10.63 -20.24 1.96
CA LEU A 149 10.03 -18.96 2.33
C LEU A 149 8.51 -18.98 2.07
N ALA A 150 7.74 -18.38 2.98
CA ALA A 150 6.30 -18.24 2.83
C ALA A 150 6.01 -17.13 1.79
N VAL A 151 5.77 -17.52 0.54
CA VAL A 151 5.55 -16.60 -0.58
C VAL A 151 4.07 -16.30 -0.81
N GLU A 152 3.17 -17.19 -0.40
CA GLU A 152 1.72 -17.01 -0.52
C GLU A 152 1.22 -15.70 0.09
N PRO A 153 1.65 -15.29 1.30
CA PRO A 153 1.25 -14.01 1.86
C PRO A 153 1.66 -12.81 0.98
N GLU A 154 2.75 -12.91 0.22
CA GLU A 154 3.19 -11.85 -0.70
C GLU A 154 2.28 -11.79 -1.94
N ILE A 155 1.86 -12.93 -2.47
CA ILE A 155 0.90 -13.01 -3.59
C ILE A 155 -0.47 -12.46 -3.13
N GLU A 156 -0.96 -12.88 -1.96
CA GLU A 156 -2.21 -12.37 -1.36
C GLU A 156 -2.18 -10.86 -1.19
N ARG A 157 -1.08 -10.33 -0.68
CA ARG A 157 -0.87 -8.89 -0.48
C ARG A 157 -0.95 -8.14 -1.81
N ALA A 158 -0.28 -8.62 -2.85
CA ALA A 158 -0.35 -8.03 -4.19
C ALA A 158 -1.78 -8.06 -4.77
N MET A 159 -2.51 -9.15 -4.57
CA MET A 159 -3.90 -9.28 -5.01
C MET A 159 -4.86 -8.37 -4.26
N SER A 160 -4.69 -8.23 -2.93
CA SER A 160 -5.62 -7.50 -2.06
C SER A 160 -5.52 -5.98 -2.24
N ILE A 161 -4.29 -5.43 -2.28
CA ILE A 161 -4.09 -3.98 -2.42
C ILE A 161 -4.58 -3.46 -3.78
N SER A 162 -4.45 -4.29 -4.82
CA SER A 162 -4.82 -3.92 -6.18
C SER A 162 -6.30 -4.19 -6.48
N ALA A 163 -7.02 -4.88 -5.59
CA ALA A 163 -8.45 -5.11 -5.74
C ALA A 163 -9.23 -3.87 -5.27
N THR A 164 -10.16 -3.40 -6.10
CA THR A 164 -11.13 -2.40 -5.66
C THR A 164 -12.12 -3.05 -4.71
N ILE A 165 -12.21 -2.50 -3.50
CA ILE A 165 -13.12 -2.96 -2.45
C ILE A 165 -14.54 -2.50 -2.80
N LEU A 166 -14.70 -1.22 -3.09
CA LEU A 166 -15.96 -0.62 -3.50
C LEU A 166 -15.69 0.66 -4.29
N THR A 167 -16.73 1.21 -4.91
CA THR A 167 -16.67 2.49 -5.63
C THR A 167 -17.65 3.46 -4.99
N ALA A 168 -17.20 4.69 -4.74
CA ALA A 168 -18.02 5.78 -4.20
C ALA A 168 -17.53 7.13 -4.74
N LEU A 169 -18.46 8.04 -5.07
CA LEU A 169 -18.16 9.42 -5.50
C LEU A 169 -17.07 9.49 -6.61
N SER A 170 -17.17 8.62 -7.62
CA SER A 170 -16.17 8.52 -8.71
C SER A 170 -14.75 8.20 -8.24
N ARG A 171 -14.63 7.50 -7.10
CA ARG A 171 -13.39 6.95 -6.57
C ARG A 171 -13.53 5.46 -6.32
N ARG A 172 -12.45 4.73 -6.61
CA ARG A 172 -12.24 3.33 -6.24
C ARG A 172 -11.57 3.30 -4.89
N ILE A 173 -12.16 2.57 -3.95
CA ILE A 173 -11.62 2.39 -2.61
C ILE A 173 -10.77 1.13 -2.60
N HIS A 174 -9.54 1.27 -2.14
CA HIS A 174 -8.56 0.20 -2.03
C HIS A 174 -8.04 0.13 -0.61
N PHE A 175 -7.49 -1.01 -0.21
CA PHE A 175 -6.63 -1.04 0.97
C PHE A 175 -5.38 -0.18 0.72
N VAL A 176 -4.89 0.48 1.78
CA VAL A 176 -3.57 1.15 1.75
C VAL A 176 -2.49 0.14 1.34
N SER A 177 -1.64 0.53 0.39
CA SER A 177 -0.64 -0.39 -0.14
C SER A 177 0.69 -0.37 0.63
N ASP A 178 1.01 0.75 1.28
CA ASP A 178 2.23 0.94 2.06
C ASP A 178 2.05 1.88 3.28
N MET A 179 3.07 1.97 4.13
CA MET A 179 3.04 2.75 5.37
C MET A 179 2.99 4.27 5.14
N MET A 180 3.45 4.79 3.99
CA MET A 180 3.36 6.22 3.71
C MET A 180 1.89 6.65 3.55
N ASP A 181 1.10 5.88 2.80
CA ASP A 181 -0.35 6.11 2.66
C ASP A 181 -1.07 6.05 4.03
N VAL A 182 -0.68 5.13 4.91
CA VAL A 182 -1.20 5.05 6.29
C VAL A 182 -0.94 6.36 7.05
N MET A 183 0.30 6.87 7.00
CA MET A 183 0.66 8.12 7.71
C MET A 183 -0.01 9.34 7.08
N LEU A 184 -0.19 9.37 5.75
CA LEU A 184 -0.90 10.45 5.08
C LEU A 184 -2.39 10.48 5.46
N ASN A 185 -3.05 9.31 5.52
CA ASN A 185 -4.41 9.21 6.04
C ASN A 185 -4.52 9.68 7.49
N LEU A 186 -3.59 9.29 8.36
CA LEU A 186 -3.57 9.73 9.75
C LEU A 186 -3.48 11.26 9.85
N ARG A 187 -2.62 11.88 9.05
CA ARG A 187 -2.49 13.35 8.99
C ARG A 187 -3.76 14.00 8.44
N GLN A 188 -4.31 13.46 7.37
CA GLN A 188 -5.56 13.97 6.78
C GLN A 188 -6.71 13.93 7.77
N TRP A 189 -6.84 12.85 8.57
CA TRP A 189 -7.84 12.76 9.62
C TRP A 189 -7.70 13.88 10.67
N ASN A 190 -6.47 14.14 11.14
CA ASN A 190 -6.22 15.20 12.13
C ASN A 190 -6.55 16.57 11.53
N ASN A 191 -6.09 16.85 10.30
CA ASN A 191 -6.39 18.09 9.58
C ASN A 191 -7.90 18.30 9.40
N ASP A 192 -8.65 17.27 9.01
CA ASP A 192 -10.10 17.35 8.85
C ASP A 192 -10.77 17.71 10.19
N LEU A 193 -10.31 17.09 11.29
CA LEU A 193 -10.84 17.33 12.63
C LEU A 193 -10.36 18.63 13.28
N GLU A 194 -9.44 19.37 12.69
CA GLU A 194 -9.17 20.75 13.14
C GLU A 194 -10.31 21.70 12.76
N THR A 195 -11.07 21.36 11.71
CA THR A 195 -12.17 22.21 11.21
C THR A 195 -13.50 21.93 11.91
N LEU A 196 -14.36 22.96 12.04
CA LEU A 196 -15.72 22.79 12.57
C LEU A 196 -16.57 21.87 11.69
N GLN A 197 -16.41 21.97 10.37
CA GLN A 197 -17.13 21.14 9.41
C GLN A 197 -16.73 19.67 9.55
N GLY A 198 -15.44 19.36 9.61
CA GLY A 198 -14.94 17.99 9.78
C GLY A 198 -15.37 17.39 11.13
N LYS A 199 -15.28 18.15 12.23
CA LYS A 199 -15.82 17.71 13.54
C LYS A 199 -17.32 17.39 13.47
N LYS A 200 -18.11 18.24 12.79
CA LYS A 200 -19.56 18.03 12.64
C LYS A 200 -19.88 16.80 11.79
N LEU A 201 -19.19 16.60 10.68
CA LEU A 201 -19.37 15.44 9.79
C LEU A 201 -18.94 14.14 10.49
N TRP A 202 -17.80 14.16 11.17
CA TRP A 202 -17.28 13.01 11.90
C TRP A 202 -18.22 12.59 13.04
N GLY A 203 -18.74 13.56 13.79
CA GLY A 203 -19.55 13.33 14.99
C GLY A 203 -18.73 12.71 16.11
N LYS A 204 -19.38 11.97 17.01
CA LYS A 204 -18.71 11.26 18.12
C LYS A 204 -18.78 9.75 17.88
N ARG A 205 -17.62 9.08 17.85
CA ARG A 205 -17.50 7.66 17.46
C ARG A 205 -16.72 6.84 18.48
N THR A 206 -17.14 5.60 18.70
CA THR A 206 -16.44 4.66 19.59
C THR A 206 -15.34 3.91 18.85
N ILE A 207 -14.11 3.95 19.36
CA ILE A 207 -12.92 3.47 18.65
C ILE A 207 -12.05 2.63 19.59
N THR A 208 -11.63 1.46 19.09
CA THR A 208 -10.74 0.54 19.81
C THR A 208 -9.30 0.65 19.31
N TYR A 209 -9.10 0.70 17.99
CA TYR A 209 -7.78 0.59 17.36
C TYR A 209 -7.33 1.95 16.80
N PHE A 210 -6.14 2.38 17.20
CA PHE A 210 -5.57 3.67 16.82
C PHE A 210 -4.20 3.46 16.17
N VAL A 211 -4.02 3.98 14.96
CA VAL A 211 -2.69 4.09 14.35
C VAL A 211 -1.95 5.24 15.03
N PHE A 212 -0.68 5.03 15.35
CA PHE A 212 0.22 6.03 15.93
C PHE A 212 1.29 6.46 14.93
N ASP A 213 1.44 7.76 14.69
CA ASP A 213 2.60 8.33 13.96
C ASP A 213 3.67 8.74 14.99
N PRO A 214 4.82 8.03 15.05
CA PRO A 214 5.88 8.36 16.01
C PRO A 214 6.59 9.68 15.72
N TYR A 215 6.45 10.25 14.51
CA TYR A 215 7.10 11.52 14.14
C TYR A 215 6.25 12.73 14.55
N SER A 216 4.95 12.71 14.28
CA SER A 216 4.03 13.80 14.68
C SER A 216 3.46 13.61 16.08
N LYS A 217 3.66 12.44 16.71
CA LYS A 217 3.07 12.06 18.00
C LYS A 217 1.54 12.16 18.00
N SER A 218 0.91 11.90 16.86
CA SER A 218 -0.54 11.96 16.70
C SER A 218 -1.12 10.58 16.41
N PHE A 219 -2.42 10.45 16.62
CA PHE A 219 -3.15 9.21 16.35
C PHE A 219 -4.25 9.42 15.31
N ALA A 220 -4.76 8.33 14.76
CA ALA A 220 -6.03 8.32 14.04
C ALA A 220 -6.66 6.93 14.10
N PRO A 221 -7.97 6.80 13.83
CA PRO A 221 -8.66 5.51 13.85
C PRO A 221 -8.10 4.56 12.78
N SER A 222 -7.86 3.29 13.13
CA SER A 222 -7.24 2.33 12.21
C SER A 222 -8.07 2.11 10.94
N LYS A 223 -9.40 2.07 11.06
CA LYS A 223 -10.31 1.93 9.92
C LYS A 223 -10.16 3.07 8.92
N PHE A 224 -10.00 4.31 9.40
CA PHE A 224 -9.75 5.45 8.53
C PHE A 224 -8.40 5.35 7.82
N CYS A 225 -7.38 4.86 8.52
CA CYS A 225 -6.02 4.76 8.00
C CYS A 225 -5.80 3.57 7.06
N ALA A 226 -6.73 2.62 6.97
CA ALA A 226 -6.53 1.37 6.24
C ALA A 226 -6.97 1.42 4.76
N TYR A 227 -7.55 2.52 4.29
CA TYR A 227 -8.07 2.62 2.93
C TYR A 227 -7.60 3.89 2.22
N ILE A 228 -7.41 3.80 0.91
CA ILE A 228 -7.18 4.95 0.02
C ILE A 228 -8.30 5.04 -1.01
N ALA A 229 -8.50 6.24 -1.55
CA ALA A 229 -9.54 6.55 -2.52
C ALA A 229 -8.93 7.05 -3.83
N ILE A 230 -8.67 6.13 -4.75
CA ILE A 230 -8.08 6.42 -6.06
C ILE A 230 -9.19 6.89 -7.01
N PRO A 231 -9.06 8.01 -7.74
CA PRO A 231 -10.04 8.43 -8.73
C PRO A 231 -10.34 7.32 -9.76
N SER A 232 -11.62 7.17 -10.12
CA SER A 232 -12.08 6.18 -11.09
C SER A 232 -11.80 6.59 -12.53
N VAL A 233 -11.67 7.88 -12.81
CA VAL A 233 -11.44 8.42 -14.16
C VAL A 233 -10.21 9.30 -14.13
N PHE A 234 -9.25 9.01 -15.00
CA PHE A 234 -8.17 9.94 -15.30
C PHE A 234 -8.73 11.09 -16.13
N ASN A 235 -8.56 12.32 -15.64
CA ASN A 235 -8.93 13.52 -16.38
C ASN A 235 -7.65 14.33 -16.67
N PRO A 236 -7.14 14.29 -17.92
CA PRO A 236 -5.89 14.98 -18.30
C PRO A 236 -6.00 16.50 -18.22
N ASN A 237 -7.22 17.04 -18.15
CA ASN A 237 -7.47 18.48 -18.08
C ASN A 237 -7.48 19.04 -16.65
N VAL A 238 -7.25 18.20 -15.62
CA VAL A 238 -7.08 18.68 -14.24
C VAL A 238 -5.68 19.27 -14.11
N THR A 239 -5.55 20.56 -14.40
CA THR A 239 -4.30 21.33 -14.33
C THR A 239 -4.04 21.96 -12.96
N ASN A 240 -5.01 21.89 -12.04
CA ASN A 240 -4.86 22.49 -10.73
C ASN A 240 -4.00 21.59 -9.84
N LEU A 241 -2.74 21.98 -9.61
CA LEU A 241 -1.79 21.27 -8.74
C LEU A 241 -2.29 21.10 -7.29
N GLY A 242 -3.22 21.95 -6.84
CA GLY A 242 -3.93 21.75 -5.56
C GLY A 242 -4.80 20.49 -5.51
N TYR A 243 -5.08 19.91 -6.67
CA TYR A 243 -5.80 18.66 -6.92
C TYR A 243 -4.92 17.61 -7.62
N ILE A 244 -3.60 17.57 -7.36
CA ILE A 244 -2.90 16.27 -7.52
C ILE A 244 -3.78 15.29 -6.75
N ASN A 245 -4.33 14.30 -7.45
CA ASN A 245 -5.41 13.45 -6.97
C ASN A 245 -5.02 12.79 -5.63
N ARG A 246 -5.31 13.49 -4.55
CA ARG A 246 -5.08 13.06 -3.18
C ARG A 246 -5.84 11.76 -3.02
N VAL A 247 -5.10 10.71 -2.69
CA VAL A 247 -5.63 9.37 -2.49
C VAL A 247 -5.99 9.15 -1.02
N GLU A 248 -5.62 10.09 -0.17
CA GLU A 248 -5.93 10.08 1.25
C GLU A 248 -7.45 10.00 1.46
N MET A 249 -7.84 9.18 2.43
CA MET A 249 -9.20 9.17 2.95
C MET A 249 -9.48 10.52 3.61
N THR A 250 -10.65 11.09 3.33
CA THR A 250 -11.16 12.29 4.01
C THR A 250 -12.34 11.91 4.90
N VAL A 251 -12.62 12.71 5.94
CA VAL A 251 -13.80 12.54 6.79
C VAL A 251 -15.09 12.57 5.98
N GLU A 252 -15.18 13.48 5.00
CA GLU A 252 -16.33 13.56 4.10
C GLU A 252 -16.59 12.24 3.39
N LEU A 253 -15.57 11.68 2.72
CA LEU A 253 -15.70 10.41 2.02
C LEU A 253 -15.96 9.26 3.00
N TYR A 254 -15.20 9.18 4.09
CA TYR A 254 -15.31 8.11 5.08
C TYR A 254 -16.75 7.97 5.60
N VAL A 255 -17.41 9.08 5.93
CA VAL A 255 -18.77 9.07 6.47
C VAL A 255 -19.79 8.52 5.47
N THR A 256 -19.56 8.67 4.16
CA THR A 256 -20.41 8.08 3.12
C THR A 256 -20.23 6.57 2.96
N LEU A 257 -19.11 6.02 3.44
CA LEU A 257 -18.75 4.60 3.32
C LEU A 257 -19.02 3.79 4.59
N ASP A 258 -18.97 4.46 5.74
CA ASP A 258 -19.02 3.79 7.02
C ASP A 258 -20.40 3.15 7.27
N GLY A 259 -20.40 1.83 7.44
CA GLY A 259 -21.61 1.04 7.67
C GLY A 259 -22.38 0.66 6.40
N THR A 260 -21.90 1.03 5.21
CA THR A 260 -22.60 0.72 3.94
C THR A 260 -22.16 -0.58 3.29
N ASP A 261 -20.92 -1.03 3.54
CA ASP A 261 -20.35 -2.24 2.96
C ASP A 261 -19.53 -3.02 4.00
N SER A 262 -19.78 -4.32 4.14
CA SER A 262 -19.11 -5.18 5.11
C SER A 262 -17.62 -5.40 4.82
N ARG A 263 -17.18 -5.12 3.60
CA ARG A 263 -15.75 -5.16 3.25
C ARG A 263 -15.02 -3.93 3.79
N PHE A 264 -15.70 -2.78 3.87
CA PHE A 264 -15.23 -1.57 4.54
C PHE A 264 -15.50 -1.67 6.05
N ASP A 265 -14.76 -2.55 6.73
CA ASP A 265 -14.97 -2.88 8.14
C ASP A 265 -13.70 -2.66 8.99
N GLY A 266 -13.90 -2.45 10.30
CA GLY A 266 -12.82 -2.21 11.26
C GLY A 266 -11.93 -3.43 11.50
N ARG A 267 -12.48 -4.65 11.47
CA ARG A 267 -11.71 -5.90 11.59
C ARG A 267 -10.85 -6.12 10.36
N ASN A 268 -11.42 -5.91 9.17
CA ASN A 268 -10.67 -6.00 7.90
C ASN A 268 -9.53 -4.98 7.87
N ALA A 269 -9.80 -3.73 8.28
CA ALA A 269 -8.79 -2.70 8.41
C ALA A 269 -7.65 -3.09 9.36
N HIS A 270 -7.99 -3.56 10.58
CA HIS A 270 -7.00 -3.99 11.56
C HIS A 270 -6.15 -5.17 11.05
N ASN A 271 -6.80 -6.18 10.46
CA ASN A 271 -6.11 -7.34 9.91
C ASN A 271 -5.19 -6.95 8.76
N HIS A 272 -5.65 -6.08 7.86
CA HIS A 272 -4.80 -5.56 6.77
C HIS A 272 -3.58 -4.82 7.32
N LEU A 273 -3.75 -3.88 8.24
CA LEU A 273 -2.61 -3.14 8.79
C LEU A 273 -1.59 -4.05 9.52
N THR A 274 -2.05 -5.05 10.26
CA THR A 274 -1.17 -5.93 11.05
C THR A 274 -0.55 -7.07 10.24
N GLN A 275 -1.30 -7.67 9.30
CA GLN A 275 -0.83 -8.79 8.48
C GLN A 275 -0.21 -8.32 7.17
N SER A 276 -0.81 -7.32 6.52
CA SER A 276 -0.35 -6.83 5.22
C SER A 276 0.83 -5.85 5.33
N LEU A 277 0.86 -5.02 6.37
CA LEU A 277 1.90 -4.01 6.57
C LEU A 277 2.80 -4.25 7.79
N ALA A 278 2.61 -5.38 8.49
CA ALA A 278 3.37 -5.75 9.69
C ALA A 278 3.33 -4.70 10.81
N MET A 279 2.27 -3.90 10.90
CA MET A 279 2.09 -3.03 12.07
C MET A 279 1.98 -3.87 13.32
N THR A 280 2.71 -3.48 14.37
CA THR A 280 2.64 -4.13 15.68
C THR A 280 1.51 -3.51 16.49
N HIS A 281 0.80 -4.32 17.27
CA HIS A 281 -0.21 -3.80 18.18
C HIS A 281 0.25 -3.89 19.63
N TYR A 282 -0.13 -2.90 20.43
CA TYR A 282 0.05 -2.89 21.87
C TYR A 282 -1.25 -2.42 22.52
N LYS A 283 -1.67 -3.08 23.60
CA LYS A 283 -2.72 -2.55 24.46
C LYS A 283 -2.22 -1.29 25.15
N TYR A 284 -3.14 -0.42 25.54
CA TYR A 284 -2.85 0.82 26.26
C TYR A 284 -1.84 0.65 27.43
N ASN A 285 -1.98 -0.42 28.23
CA ASN A 285 -1.10 -0.69 29.39
C ASN A 285 0.28 -1.29 29.02
N GLU A 286 0.49 -1.72 27.79
CA GLU A 286 1.73 -2.38 27.35
C GLU A 286 2.77 -1.37 26.84
N SER A 287 2.39 -0.09 26.66
CA SER A 287 3.31 0.97 26.24
C SER A 287 3.03 2.28 26.99
N PRO A 288 3.58 2.45 28.21
CA PRO A 288 3.31 3.62 29.06
C PRO A 288 3.68 4.95 28.40
N GLU A 289 4.79 5.00 27.66
CA GLU A 289 5.23 6.21 26.96
C GLU A 289 4.21 6.67 25.90
N ILE A 290 3.67 5.73 25.13
CA ILE A 290 2.66 6.02 24.10
C ILE A 290 1.32 6.35 24.76
N ALA A 291 0.99 5.71 25.89
CA ALA A 291 -0.22 5.98 26.64
C ALA A 291 -0.29 7.44 27.14
N VAL A 292 0.85 8.02 27.58
CA VAL A 292 0.92 9.44 27.96
C VAL A 292 0.57 10.33 26.77
N ILE A 293 1.21 10.10 25.62
CA ILE A 293 0.96 10.87 24.39
C ILE A 293 -0.49 10.70 23.94
N PHE A 294 -1.04 9.49 24.03
CA PHE A 294 -2.43 9.19 23.69
C PHE A 294 -3.40 9.97 24.58
N ASN A 295 -3.14 10.06 25.88
CA ASN A 295 -3.99 10.82 26.80
C ASN A 295 -4.00 12.31 26.49
N GLU A 296 -2.84 12.89 26.15
CA GLU A 296 -2.79 14.27 25.69
C GLU A 296 -3.59 14.46 24.40
N TRP A 297 -3.37 13.60 23.40
CA TRP A 297 -4.06 13.68 22.12
C TRP A 297 -5.57 13.45 22.23
N ILE A 298 -6.02 12.48 23.02
CA ILE A 298 -7.45 12.15 23.16
C ILE A 298 -8.21 13.24 23.92
N ASN A 299 -7.58 13.94 24.86
CA ASN A 299 -8.20 15.06 25.55
C ASN A 299 -8.60 16.17 24.56
N HIS A 300 -7.75 16.45 23.58
CA HIS A 300 -8.04 17.40 22.49
C HIS A 300 -9.18 16.91 21.56
N HIS A 301 -9.39 15.59 21.47
CA HIS A 301 -10.37 14.95 20.58
C HIS A 301 -11.58 14.33 21.32
N SER A 302 -11.76 14.64 22.61
CA SER A 302 -12.77 14.04 23.49
C SER A 302 -14.23 14.25 23.04
N ASN A 303 -14.48 15.29 22.26
CA ASN A 303 -15.78 15.55 21.63
C ASN A 303 -16.03 14.69 20.38
N SER A 304 -14.98 14.16 19.77
CA SER A 304 -15.04 13.41 18.51
C SER A 304 -14.85 11.90 18.70
N ILE A 305 -14.27 11.49 19.82
CA ILE A 305 -13.93 10.08 20.09
C ILE A 305 -14.43 9.66 21.47
N ASN A 306 -15.04 8.47 21.51
CA ASN A 306 -15.15 7.63 22.68
C ASN A 306 -14.15 6.49 22.55
N VAL A 307 -13.32 6.25 23.57
CA VAL A 307 -12.49 5.04 23.59
C VAL A 307 -13.37 3.87 23.99
N HIS A 308 -13.22 2.74 23.30
CA HIS A 308 -13.98 1.54 23.60
C HIS A 308 -13.75 1.09 25.07
N PRO A 309 -14.77 0.57 25.78
CA PRO A 309 -14.65 0.20 27.20
C PRO A 309 -13.53 -0.82 27.51
N ASN A 310 -13.21 -1.70 26.56
CA ASN A 310 -12.10 -2.65 26.67
C ASN A 310 -10.70 -2.01 26.55
N GLY A 311 -10.64 -0.69 26.40
CA GLY A 311 -9.40 0.08 26.26
C GLY A 311 -8.97 0.30 24.81
N ALA A 312 -8.01 1.21 24.66
CA ALA A 312 -7.38 1.49 23.39
C ALA A 312 -6.30 0.43 23.04
N VAL A 313 -6.16 0.16 21.75
CA VAL A 313 -5.08 -0.62 21.16
C VAL A 313 -4.33 0.26 20.17
N PHE A 314 -3.02 0.39 20.35
CA PHE A 314 -2.15 1.19 19.51
C PHE A 314 -1.53 0.31 18.42
N LEU A 315 -1.65 0.74 17.17
CA LEU A 315 -0.99 0.15 16.01
C LEU A 315 0.24 1.01 15.67
N LEU A 316 1.42 0.41 15.77
CA LEU A 316 2.69 1.07 15.54
C LEU A 316 3.28 0.65 14.19
N PRO A 317 4.00 1.57 13.51
CA PRO A 317 4.77 1.21 12.34
C PRO A 317 5.80 0.13 12.65
N PRO A 318 6.06 -0.79 11.72
CA PRO A 318 7.10 -1.81 11.87
C PRO A 318 8.48 -1.19 12.03
N SER A 319 9.42 -1.95 12.61
CA SER A 319 10.78 -1.49 12.89
C SER A 319 11.52 -0.96 11.66
N TRP A 320 11.32 -1.59 10.50
CA TRP A 320 11.94 -1.16 9.25
C TRP A 320 11.39 0.17 8.71
N PHE A 321 10.25 0.68 9.20
CA PHE A 321 9.70 1.95 8.74
C PHE A 321 10.41 3.15 9.38
N LYS A 322 11.00 2.95 10.55
CA LYS A 322 11.66 3.99 11.35
C LYS A 322 12.90 4.54 10.64
#